data_AF-A0A2V8K8M1-F1
#
_entry.id   AF-A0A2V8K8M1-F1
#
_cell.length_a   1.000
_cell.length_b   1.000
_cell.length_c   1.000
_cell.angle_alpha   90.00
_cell.angle_beta   90.00
_cell.angle_gamma   90.00
#
_symmetry.space_group_name_H-M   'P 1'
#
loop_
_entity.id
_entity.type
_entity.pdbx_description
1 polymer ?
#
loop_
_entity_poly.entity_id
_entity_poly.type
_entity_poly.pdbx_seq_one_letter_code
_entity_poly.pdbx_strand_id
1 'polypeptide(L)'
;MIALLLALVFSANQGSAVQLSFPDEPGVKSVEIVWENKKVPAFHVDDRWTTILGVDIDAKPGKHATSVFFTMNDGRLDQREVVIEIETKKYPTTELKVDDRYVELSKPDLARANREAKETEAIYAVIGDEMLWNEPFKVPIPGETGTNFGHRRIFNGQPRAPHAGADLHAATGTPIHATNRGRVVLAKHLFFTGNTVILDHGLGVYSLYAHLSRIDVKRGVMVSSGQLLGLAGATGRVTGPHLHWGMRVQGARVDPFTLVEIGK
;
A
#
# COMPACT_ATOMS: atom_id res chain seq x y z
N MET A 1 -23.71 35.98 11.40
CA MET A 1 -23.32 35.54 10.05
C MET A 1 -22.89 34.09 10.14
N ILE A 2 -23.61 33.17 9.49
CA ILE A 2 -23.17 31.78 9.37
C ILE A 2 -22.05 31.80 8.34
N ALA A 3 -20.80 31.70 8.79
CA ALA A 3 -19.69 31.46 7.89
C ALA A 3 -19.92 30.08 7.26
N LEU A 4 -20.23 30.07 5.96
CA LEU A 4 -20.27 28.84 5.18
C LEU A 4 -18.83 28.33 5.14
N LEU A 5 -18.48 27.39 6.03
CA LEU A 5 -17.18 26.72 5.95
C LEU A 5 -17.18 25.94 4.64
N LEU A 6 -16.39 26.38 3.66
CA LEU A 6 -16.13 25.61 2.46
C LEU A 6 -15.42 24.32 2.89
N ALA A 7 -16.00 23.17 2.57
CA ALA A 7 -15.34 21.89 2.75
C ALA A 7 -14.00 21.89 1.99
N LEU A 8 -12.93 21.44 2.64
CA LEU A 8 -11.64 21.26 1.98
C LEU A 8 -11.76 20.16 0.93
N VAL A 9 -11.30 20.43 -0.29
CA VAL A 9 -11.31 19.47 -1.39
C VAL A 9 -9.89 19.00 -1.67
N PHE A 10 -9.69 17.68 -1.69
CA PHE A 10 -8.44 17.02 -2.07
C PHE A 10 -8.68 16.21 -3.33
N SER A 11 -7.73 16.24 -4.27
CA SER A 11 -7.78 15.42 -5.49
C SER A 11 -6.97 14.15 -5.32
N ALA A 12 -7.49 13.05 -5.86
CA ALA A 12 -6.86 11.75 -5.82
C ALA A 12 -7.07 11.02 -7.15
N ASN A 13 -6.14 10.13 -7.52
CA ASN A 13 -6.36 9.19 -8.61
C ASN A 13 -6.75 7.82 -8.07
N GLN A 14 -7.55 7.06 -8.81
CA GLN A 14 -7.70 5.63 -8.54
C GLN A 14 -6.33 4.95 -8.42
N GLY A 15 -6.10 4.24 -7.31
CA GLY A 15 -4.85 3.54 -7.06
C GLY A 15 -3.71 4.45 -6.57
N SER A 16 -4.00 5.56 -5.91
CA SER A 16 -2.97 6.45 -5.33
C SER A 16 -3.03 6.47 -3.80
N ALA A 17 -1.87 6.69 -3.17
CA ALA A 17 -1.82 7.19 -1.82
C ALA A 17 -1.84 8.72 -1.85
N VAL A 18 -2.65 9.34 -0.99
CA VAL A 18 -2.82 10.80 -0.96
C VAL A 18 -2.54 11.33 0.44
N GLN A 19 -1.68 12.33 0.53
CA GLN A 19 -1.40 13.03 1.77
C GLN A 19 -2.46 14.12 2.00
N LEU A 20 -3.09 14.10 3.16
CA LEU A 20 -3.94 15.17 3.66
C LEU A 20 -3.21 15.82 4.83
N SER A 21 -3.16 17.16 4.85
CA SER A 21 -2.55 17.91 5.93
C SER A 21 -3.44 19.02 6.43
N PHE A 22 -3.66 19.06 7.74
CA PHE A 22 -4.47 20.02 8.46
C PHE A 22 -3.57 20.94 9.30
N PRO A 23 -3.97 22.20 9.54
CA PRO A 23 -3.23 23.08 10.44
C PRO A 23 -3.20 22.51 11.85
N ASP A 24 -2.08 22.70 12.54
CA ASP A 24 -1.99 22.43 13.98
C ASP A 24 -2.56 23.62 14.77
N GLU A 25 -3.87 23.56 15.02
CA GLU A 25 -4.58 24.63 15.75
C GLU A 25 -4.35 24.50 17.26
N PRO A 26 -4.22 25.62 18.00
CA PRO A 26 -4.02 25.58 19.44
C PRO A 26 -5.06 24.73 20.17
N GLY A 27 -4.57 23.77 20.95
CA GLY A 27 -5.41 22.90 21.76
C GLY A 27 -5.92 21.65 21.06
N VAL A 28 -5.57 21.39 19.80
CA VAL A 28 -5.81 20.08 19.17
C VAL A 28 -4.90 19.03 19.81
N LYS A 29 -5.50 17.91 20.23
CA LYS A 29 -4.83 16.76 20.85
C LYS A 29 -4.60 15.61 19.86
N SER A 30 -5.57 15.36 18.99
CA SER A 30 -5.50 14.30 17.99
C SER A 30 -6.42 14.60 16.82
N VAL A 31 -6.03 14.17 15.63
CA VAL A 31 -6.88 14.25 14.42
C VAL A 31 -7.10 12.85 13.87
N GLU A 32 -8.35 12.55 13.51
CA GLU A 32 -8.75 11.28 12.91
C GLU A 32 -9.66 11.55 11.72
N ILE A 33 -9.41 10.90 10.59
CA ILE A 33 -10.29 10.94 9.42
C ILE A 33 -11.02 9.61 9.28
N VAL A 34 -12.31 9.68 8.95
CA VAL A 34 -13.04 8.48 8.49
C VAL A 34 -12.77 8.32 7.00
N TRP A 35 -12.36 7.14 6.56
CA TRP A 35 -12.15 6.85 5.15
C TRP A 35 -12.54 5.40 4.85
N GLU A 36 -13.44 5.18 3.89
CA GLU A 36 -13.91 3.83 3.53
C GLU A 36 -14.36 3.00 4.76
N ASN A 37 -15.14 3.63 5.66
CA ASN A 37 -15.61 3.09 6.94
C ASN A 37 -14.51 2.75 7.96
N LYS A 38 -13.29 3.25 7.77
CA LYS A 38 -12.16 3.06 8.68
C LYS A 38 -11.79 4.38 9.33
N LYS A 39 -11.41 4.32 10.59
CA LYS A 39 -10.80 5.43 11.30
C LYS A 39 -9.31 5.42 11.00
N VAL A 40 -8.81 6.50 10.43
CA VAL A 40 -7.39 6.66 10.08
C VAL A 40 -6.83 7.80 10.92
N PRO A 41 -5.90 7.52 11.84
CA PRO A 41 -5.28 8.57 12.64
C PRO A 41 -4.38 9.46 11.75
N ALA A 42 -4.28 10.72 12.13
CA ALA A 42 -3.24 11.61 11.67
C ALA A 42 -2.06 11.60 12.65
N PHE A 43 -0.89 11.97 12.14
CA PHE A 43 0.38 12.08 12.85
C PHE A 43 0.96 13.48 12.62
N HIS A 44 1.86 13.91 13.50
CA HIS A 44 2.53 15.19 13.33
C HIS A 44 3.66 15.10 12.32
N VAL A 45 3.69 16.08 11.41
CA VAL A 45 4.86 16.41 10.58
C VAL A 45 5.01 17.92 10.65
N ASP A 46 6.12 18.38 11.21
CA ASP A 46 6.36 19.79 11.54
C ASP A 46 5.14 20.38 12.30
N ASP A 47 4.62 21.54 11.87
CA ASP A 47 3.49 22.24 12.49
C ASP A 47 2.12 21.82 11.87
N ARG A 48 1.99 20.55 11.44
CA ARG A 48 0.77 20.06 10.78
C ARG A 48 0.36 18.66 11.23
N TRP A 49 -0.95 18.44 11.29
CA TRP A 49 -1.55 17.11 11.36
C TRP A 49 -1.63 16.52 9.96
N THR A 50 -0.94 15.42 9.72
CA THR A 50 -0.86 14.76 8.42
C THR A 50 -1.42 13.35 8.50
N THR A 51 -2.12 12.91 7.47
CA THR A 51 -2.48 11.51 7.30
C THR A 51 -2.29 11.11 5.83
N ILE A 52 -2.16 9.81 5.59
CA ILE A 52 -2.04 9.24 4.25
C ILE A 52 -3.23 8.31 4.04
N LEU A 53 -4.03 8.61 3.02
CA LEU A 53 -5.17 7.81 2.63
C LEU A 53 -4.87 6.99 1.39
N GLY A 54 -5.26 5.73 1.42
CA GLY A 54 -5.21 4.85 0.26
C GLY A 54 -6.50 4.97 -0.56
N VAL A 55 -6.37 5.36 -1.83
CA VAL A 55 -7.45 5.26 -2.81
C VAL A 55 -7.23 4.00 -3.63
N ASP A 56 -8.08 2.99 -3.45
CA ASP A 56 -7.91 1.71 -4.14
C ASP A 56 -8.00 1.88 -5.66
N ILE A 57 -7.26 1.06 -6.39
CA ILE A 57 -7.28 1.03 -7.86
C ILE A 57 -8.69 0.89 -8.46
N ASP A 58 -9.59 0.21 -7.76
CA ASP A 58 -10.97 0.01 -8.20
C ASP A 58 -11.96 0.92 -7.45
N ALA A 59 -11.48 1.94 -6.71
CA ALA A 59 -12.31 2.90 -6.02
C ALA A 59 -13.27 3.61 -6.98
N LYS A 60 -14.50 3.87 -6.55
CA LYS A 60 -15.51 4.53 -7.39
C LYS A 60 -15.10 5.99 -7.67
N PRO A 61 -14.99 6.44 -8.93
CA PRO A 61 -14.70 7.84 -9.23
C PRO A 61 -15.81 8.78 -8.76
N GLY A 62 -15.45 10.05 -8.53
CA GLY A 62 -16.35 11.12 -8.11
C GLY A 62 -15.97 11.71 -6.75
N LYS A 63 -16.87 12.53 -6.20
CA LYS A 63 -16.68 13.22 -4.92
C LYS A 63 -17.09 12.33 -3.75
N HIS A 64 -16.18 12.14 -2.80
CA HIS A 64 -16.41 11.40 -1.57
C HIS A 64 -16.30 12.35 -0.39
N ALA A 65 -17.44 12.77 0.14
CA ALA A 65 -17.48 13.55 1.36
C ALA A 65 -17.18 12.64 2.56
N THR A 66 -16.31 13.09 3.45
CA THR A 66 -15.98 12.39 4.69
C THR A 66 -15.70 13.35 5.84
N SER A 67 -15.71 12.80 7.06
CA SER A 67 -15.51 13.55 8.29
C SER A 67 -14.09 13.44 8.80
N VAL A 68 -13.56 14.58 9.25
CA VAL A 68 -12.33 14.72 10.03
C VAL A 68 -12.72 15.19 11.42
N PHE A 69 -12.20 14.50 12.43
CA PHE A 69 -12.47 14.73 13.83
C PHE A 69 -11.21 15.28 14.50
N PHE A 70 -11.31 16.49 15.06
CA PHE A 70 -10.29 17.14 15.85
C PHE A 70 -10.69 17.02 17.32
N THR A 71 -10.01 16.15 18.06
CA THR A 71 -10.18 16.05 19.51
C THR A 71 -9.32 17.12 20.16
N MET A 72 -9.93 17.99 20.96
CA MET A 72 -9.26 19.06 21.68
C MET A 72 -8.78 18.60 23.07
N ASN A 73 -7.84 19.33 23.66
CA ASN A 73 -7.30 19.07 25.01
C ASN A 73 -8.36 19.16 26.12
N ASP A 74 -9.41 19.96 25.92
CA ASP A 74 -10.56 20.10 26.83
C ASP A 74 -11.62 19.01 26.65
N GLY A 75 -11.40 18.05 25.73
CA GLY A 75 -12.32 16.96 25.40
C GLY A 75 -13.38 17.31 24.38
N ARG A 76 -13.44 18.56 23.90
CA ARG A 76 -14.32 18.95 22.79
C ARG A 76 -13.91 18.21 21.52
N LEU A 77 -14.92 17.81 20.72
CA LEU A 77 -14.73 17.20 19.41
C LEU A 77 -15.23 18.18 18.35
N ASP A 78 -14.34 18.63 17.48
CA ASP A 78 -14.69 19.45 16.32
C ASP A 78 -14.71 18.55 15.07
N GLN A 79 -15.88 18.45 14.43
CA GLN A 79 -16.09 17.62 13.24
C GLN A 79 -16.15 18.53 12.02
N ARG A 80 -15.28 18.26 11.05
CA ARG A 80 -15.20 18.99 9.79
C ARG A 80 -15.43 18.05 8.62
N GLU A 81 -16.09 18.55 7.58
CA GLU A 81 -16.23 17.82 6.33
C GLU A 81 -15.06 18.12 5.39
N VAL A 82 -14.55 17.08 4.75
CA VAL A 82 -13.61 17.17 3.64
C VAL A 82 -14.14 16.34 2.48
N VAL A 83 -13.80 16.74 1.26
CA VAL A 83 -14.18 16.02 0.05
C VAL A 83 -12.91 15.48 -0.60
N ILE A 84 -12.91 14.19 -0.93
CA ILE A 84 -11.88 13.57 -1.75
C ILE A 84 -12.48 13.33 -3.14
N GLU A 85 -12.00 14.08 -4.12
CA GLU A 85 -12.38 13.93 -5.51
C GLU A 85 -11.49 12.89 -6.18
N ILE A 86 -12.07 11.71 -6.42
CA ILE A 86 -11.37 10.59 -7.07
C ILE A 86 -11.55 10.70 -8.58
N GLU A 87 -10.44 10.93 -9.26
CA GLU A 87 -10.34 10.92 -10.70
C GLU A 87 -10.19 9.49 -11.24
N THR A 88 -10.77 9.26 -12.42
CA THR A 88 -10.65 7.97 -13.11
C THR A 88 -9.25 7.81 -13.70
N LYS A 89 -8.59 6.70 -13.41
CA LYS A 89 -7.31 6.33 -14.04
C LYS A 89 -7.52 5.16 -14.98
N LYS A 90 -7.21 5.35 -16.26
CA LYS A 90 -7.25 4.28 -17.26
C LYS A 90 -5.95 3.47 -17.17
N TYR A 91 -6.09 2.17 -16.99
CA TYR A 91 -4.97 1.25 -16.93
C TYR A 91 -4.87 0.41 -18.20
N PRO A 92 -3.68 0.27 -18.80
CA PRO A 92 -3.44 -0.63 -19.92
C PRO A 92 -3.78 -2.09 -19.58
N THR A 93 -4.06 -2.89 -20.60
CA THR A 93 -4.13 -4.34 -20.46
C THR A 93 -2.77 -4.95 -20.74
N THR A 94 -2.38 -5.98 -19.98
CA THR A 94 -1.18 -6.77 -20.26
C THR A 94 -1.53 -8.24 -20.28
N GLU A 95 -1.22 -8.87 -21.41
CA GLU A 95 -1.35 -10.31 -21.59
C GLU A 95 -0.02 -10.99 -21.31
N LEU A 96 -0.02 -12.03 -20.48
CA LEU A 96 1.16 -12.82 -20.18
C LEU A 96 0.85 -14.31 -20.31
N LYS A 97 1.85 -15.07 -20.75
CA LYS A 97 1.83 -16.53 -20.69
C LYS A 97 2.54 -17.00 -19.44
N VAL A 98 1.85 -17.75 -18.60
CA VAL A 98 2.37 -18.32 -17.35
C VAL A 98 2.10 -19.83 -17.32
N ASP A 99 2.69 -20.53 -16.36
CA ASP A 99 2.36 -21.94 -16.14
C ASP A 99 0.87 -22.11 -15.82
N ASP A 100 0.23 -23.08 -16.47
CA ASP A 100 -1.21 -23.35 -16.36
C ASP A 100 -1.64 -23.64 -14.92
N ARG A 101 -0.74 -24.16 -14.07
CA ARG A 101 -1.02 -24.39 -12.65
C ARG A 101 -1.46 -23.14 -11.90
N TYR A 102 -1.18 -21.95 -12.44
CA TYR A 102 -1.52 -20.66 -11.85
C TYR A 102 -2.77 -20.00 -12.45
N VAL A 103 -3.32 -20.60 -13.51
CA VAL A 103 -4.54 -20.17 -14.20
C VAL A 103 -5.66 -21.15 -13.87
N GLU A 104 -5.36 -22.45 -13.96
CA GLU A 104 -6.24 -23.57 -13.67
C GLU A 104 -5.75 -24.28 -12.40
N LEU A 105 -6.23 -23.80 -11.25
CA LEU A 105 -5.74 -24.30 -9.96
C LEU A 105 -6.28 -25.71 -9.68
N SER A 106 -5.38 -26.62 -9.32
CA SER A 106 -5.76 -27.88 -8.69
C SER A 106 -6.54 -27.63 -7.38
N LYS A 107 -7.37 -28.57 -6.93
CA LYS A 107 -8.09 -28.43 -5.65
C LYS A 107 -7.15 -28.13 -4.47
N PRO A 108 -5.98 -28.79 -4.32
CA PRO A 108 -5.01 -28.44 -3.28
C PRO A 108 -4.44 -27.02 -3.43
N ASP A 109 -4.11 -26.60 -4.64
CA ASP A 109 -3.55 -25.27 -4.90
C ASP A 109 -4.59 -24.17 -4.64
N LEU A 110 -5.84 -24.38 -5.03
CA LEU A 110 -6.95 -23.46 -4.72
C LEU A 110 -7.15 -23.35 -3.21
N ALA A 111 -7.15 -24.48 -2.49
CA ALA A 111 -7.29 -24.47 -1.03
C ALA A 111 -6.13 -23.74 -0.35
N ARG A 112 -4.89 -23.92 -0.85
CA ARG A 112 -3.71 -23.19 -0.37
C ARG A 112 -3.84 -21.69 -0.65
N ALA A 113 -4.13 -21.31 -1.89
CA ALA A 113 -4.28 -19.92 -2.31
C ALA A 113 -5.35 -19.18 -1.49
N ASN A 114 -6.49 -19.83 -1.22
CA ASN A 114 -7.55 -19.24 -0.42
C ASN A 114 -7.14 -19.03 1.06
N ARG A 115 -6.36 -19.94 1.64
CA ARG A 115 -5.85 -19.76 3.01
C ARG A 115 -4.85 -18.61 3.09
N GLU A 116 -3.92 -18.55 2.13
CA GLU A 116 -2.91 -17.49 2.05
C GLU A 116 -3.52 -16.12 1.73
N ALA A 117 -4.57 -16.07 0.91
CA ALA A 117 -5.34 -14.85 0.67
C ALA A 117 -5.99 -14.33 1.96
N LYS A 118 -6.66 -15.20 2.73
CA LYS A 118 -7.26 -14.83 4.03
C LYS A 118 -6.22 -14.33 5.02
N GLU A 119 -5.05 -14.96 5.08
CA GLU A 119 -3.97 -14.53 5.96
C GLU A 119 -3.42 -13.14 5.58
N THR A 120 -3.18 -12.90 4.28
CA THR A 120 -2.70 -11.59 3.82
C THR A 120 -3.76 -10.50 3.95
N GLU A 121 -5.04 -10.82 3.71
CA GLU A 121 -6.16 -9.90 3.97
C GLU A 121 -6.26 -9.52 5.45
N ALA A 122 -6.11 -10.48 6.36
CA ALA A 122 -6.10 -10.20 7.79
C ALA A 122 -4.92 -9.31 8.21
N ILE A 123 -3.74 -9.48 7.60
CA ILE A 123 -2.60 -8.57 7.80
C ILE A 123 -2.97 -7.15 7.38
N TYR A 124 -3.48 -6.97 6.16
CA TYR A 124 -3.79 -5.64 5.62
C TYR A 124 -5.00 -4.96 6.25
N ALA A 125 -5.82 -5.68 7.02
CA ALA A 125 -6.94 -5.13 7.76
C ALA A 125 -6.52 -4.40 9.04
N VAL A 126 -5.30 -4.62 9.54
CA VAL A 126 -4.79 -3.98 10.75
C VAL A 126 -4.38 -2.54 10.44
N ILE A 127 -4.91 -1.58 11.21
CA ILE A 127 -4.49 -0.19 11.21
C ILE A 127 -3.94 0.09 12.62
N GLY A 128 -2.62 0.25 12.71
CA GLY A 128 -1.96 0.68 13.95
C GLY A 128 -2.16 2.16 14.21
N ASP A 129 -1.82 2.60 15.42
CA ASP A 129 -1.84 3.99 15.89
C ASP A 129 -0.44 4.63 15.90
N GLU A 130 0.62 3.84 15.73
CA GLU A 130 2.00 4.32 15.63
C GLU A 130 2.44 4.46 14.16
N MET A 131 3.11 5.57 13.85
CA MET A 131 3.87 5.74 12.61
C MET A 131 5.26 5.11 12.78
N LEU A 132 5.57 4.04 12.02
CA LEU A 132 6.87 3.35 12.15
C LEU A 132 7.93 3.86 11.16
N TRP A 133 7.53 4.43 10.02
CA TRP A 133 8.47 5.07 9.10
C TRP A 133 8.99 6.38 9.70
N ASN A 134 10.18 6.80 9.28
CA ASN A 134 10.85 7.97 9.84
C ASN A 134 11.60 8.83 8.80
N GLU A 135 11.43 8.50 7.53
CA GLU A 135 11.96 9.24 6.39
C GLU A 135 11.05 9.01 5.17
N PRO A 136 11.22 9.71 4.03
CA PRO A 136 10.47 9.42 2.82
C PRO A 136 10.66 7.97 2.34
N PHE A 137 9.61 7.37 1.78
CA PHE A 137 9.67 6.02 1.23
C PHE A 137 10.63 5.96 0.04
N LYS A 138 11.42 4.89 -0.04
CA LYS A 138 12.46 4.69 -1.07
C LYS A 138 12.12 3.53 -1.98
N VAL A 139 12.56 3.61 -3.24
CA VAL A 139 12.48 2.47 -4.15
C VAL A 139 13.39 1.33 -3.64
N PRO A 140 12.90 0.08 -3.53
CA PRO A 140 13.67 -1.05 -2.97
C PRO A 140 14.98 -1.39 -3.71
N ILE A 141 15.02 -1.03 -4.99
CA ILE A 141 16.19 -1.13 -5.88
C ILE A 141 16.51 0.30 -6.34
N PRO A 142 17.57 0.94 -5.82
CA PRO A 142 17.88 2.33 -6.15
C PRO A 142 18.04 2.56 -7.66
N GLY A 143 17.37 3.58 -8.20
CA GLY A 143 17.41 3.95 -9.61
C GLY A 143 16.42 3.20 -10.52
N GLU A 144 15.76 2.15 -10.03
CA GLU A 144 14.74 1.44 -10.79
C GLU A 144 13.40 2.18 -10.82
N THR A 145 12.61 1.88 -11.85
CA THR A 145 11.26 2.40 -12.03
C THR A 145 10.31 1.28 -12.44
N GLY A 146 9.02 1.46 -12.23
CA GLY A 146 7.99 0.52 -12.64
C GLY A 146 6.69 1.25 -12.96
N THR A 147 6.19 1.06 -14.17
CA THR A 147 5.01 1.80 -14.70
C THR A 147 3.77 0.93 -14.85
N ASN A 148 3.87 -0.34 -14.47
CA ASN A 148 2.83 -1.33 -14.75
C ASN A 148 1.85 -1.54 -13.58
N PHE A 149 1.88 -0.67 -12.57
CA PHE A 149 0.85 -0.67 -11.54
C PHE A 149 -0.52 -0.50 -12.19
N GLY A 150 -1.44 -1.34 -11.73
CA GLY A 150 -2.83 -1.34 -12.11
C GLY A 150 -3.18 -1.89 -13.47
N HIS A 151 -2.19 -2.30 -14.26
CA HIS A 151 -2.43 -2.99 -15.52
C HIS A 151 -3.47 -4.11 -15.35
N ARG A 152 -4.47 -4.14 -16.23
CA ARG A 152 -5.48 -5.22 -16.27
C ARG A 152 -4.80 -6.46 -16.81
N ARG A 153 -4.76 -7.55 -16.04
CA ARG A 153 -4.00 -8.75 -16.40
C ARG A 153 -4.87 -9.78 -17.10
N ILE A 154 -4.35 -10.35 -18.18
CA ILE A 154 -4.89 -11.53 -18.83
C ILE A 154 -3.80 -12.59 -18.80
N PHE A 155 -4.06 -13.73 -18.17
CA PHE A 155 -3.11 -14.86 -18.10
C PHE A 155 -3.67 -16.04 -18.89
N ASN A 156 -2.91 -16.49 -19.88
CA ASN A 156 -3.29 -17.58 -20.79
C ASN A 156 -4.70 -17.36 -21.39
N GLY A 157 -4.98 -16.13 -21.83
CA GLY A 157 -6.27 -15.75 -22.42
C GLY A 157 -7.40 -15.49 -21.41
N GLN A 158 -7.17 -15.64 -20.11
CA GLN A 158 -8.20 -15.45 -19.09
C GLN A 158 -7.96 -14.18 -18.25
N PRO A 159 -8.96 -13.28 -18.10
CA PRO A 159 -8.85 -12.12 -17.21
C PRO A 159 -8.55 -12.53 -15.76
N ARG A 160 -7.73 -11.73 -15.09
CA ARG A 160 -7.34 -11.88 -13.69
C ARG A 160 -7.35 -10.52 -12.98
N ALA A 161 -7.14 -10.56 -11.66
CA ALA A 161 -7.02 -9.34 -10.87
C ALA A 161 -5.97 -8.39 -11.46
N PRO A 162 -6.19 -7.06 -11.35
CA PRO A 162 -5.22 -6.07 -11.83
C PRO A 162 -3.89 -6.21 -11.10
N HIS A 163 -2.85 -5.65 -11.70
CA HIS A 163 -1.52 -5.65 -11.13
C HIS A 163 -1.44 -4.74 -9.90
N ALA A 164 -1.38 -5.32 -8.70
CA ALA A 164 -1.47 -4.59 -7.43
C ALA A 164 -0.11 -4.10 -6.87
N GLY A 165 0.85 -3.87 -7.76
CA GLY A 165 2.20 -3.40 -7.43
C GLY A 165 2.92 -2.94 -8.70
N ALA A 166 4.18 -2.57 -8.57
CA ALA A 166 5.07 -2.26 -9.67
C ALA A 166 6.13 -3.35 -9.80
N ASP A 167 6.37 -3.81 -11.03
CA ASP A 167 7.48 -4.73 -11.31
C ASP A 167 8.74 -3.91 -11.62
N LEU A 168 9.80 -4.13 -10.85
CA LEU A 168 11.12 -3.51 -11.05
C LEU A 168 12.06 -4.52 -11.71
N HIS A 169 12.88 -4.05 -12.64
CA HIS A 169 13.84 -4.93 -13.31
C HIS A 169 14.88 -5.41 -12.31
N ALA A 170 15.05 -6.74 -12.22
CA ALA A 170 16.00 -7.34 -11.30
C ALA A 170 16.38 -8.74 -11.77
N ALA A 171 17.68 -8.96 -11.99
CA ALA A 171 18.20 -10.31 -12.19
C ALA A 171 18.07 -11.14 -10.89
N THR A 172 18.02 -12.46 -11.00
CA THR A 172 18.10 -13.34 -9.82
C THR A 172 19.37 -13.02 -9.03
N GLY A 173 19.22 -12.78 -7.73
CA GLY A 173 20.33 -12.41 -6.86
C GLY A 173 20.48 -10.91 -6.61
N THR A 174 19.75 -10.03 -7.30
CA THR A 174 19.76 -8.58 -7.00
C THR A 174 19.32 -8.33 -5.55
N PRO A 175 20.08 -7.58 -4.73
CA PRO A 175 19.70 -7.25 -3.36
C PRO A 175 18.43 -6.39 -3.29
N ILE A 176 17.48 -6.79 -2.44
CA ILE A 176 16.21 -6.08 -2.23
C ILE A 176 16.20 -5.48 -0.83
N HIS A 177 15.98 -4.17 -0.74
CA HIS A 177 16.04 -3.43 0.52
C HIS A 177 14.65 -2.96 0.97
N ALA A 178 14.49 -2.77 2.27
CA ALA A 178 13.29 -2.21 2.86
C ALA A 178 13.07 -0.77 2.36
N THR A 179 11.87 -0.51 1.83
CA THR A 179 11.45 0.84 1.38
C THR A 179 11.47 1.87 2.51
N ASN A 180 11.30 1.41 3.75
CA ASN A 180 11.34 2.22 4.97
C ASN A 180 11.48 1.33 6.22
N ARG A 181 11.62 1.96 7.40
CA ARG A 181 11.52 1.26 8.69
C ARG A 181 10.14 0.62 8.84
N GLY A 182 10.11 -0.62 9.33
CA GLY A 182 8.85 -1.35 9.53
C GLY A 182 9.04 -2.68 10.25
N ARG A 183 7.93 -3.34 10.58
CA ARG A 183 7.90 -4.67 11.20
C ARG A 183 7.64 -5.72 10.13
N VAL A 184 8.43 -6.78 10.09
CA VAL A 184 8.16 -7.93 9.23
C VAL A 184 6.92 -8.66 9.74
N VAL A 185 5.80 -8.55 9.03
CA VAL A 185 4.54 -9.24 9.39
C VAL A 185 4.34 -10.54 8.62
N LEU A 186 5.04 -10.72 7.50
CA LEU A 186 5.10 -11.97 6.75
C LEU A 186 6.49 -12.14 6.13
N ALA A 187 7.04 -13.35 6.18
CA ALA A 187 8.30 -13.75 5.55
C ALA A 187 8.27 -15.25 5.26
N LYS A 188 7.69 -15.65 4.11
CA LYS A 188 7.51 -17.07 3.74
C LYS A 188 7.20 -17.26 2.26
N HIS A 189 7.17 -18.52 1.82
CA HIS A 189 6.77 -18.89 0.47
C HIS A 189 5.24 -19.02 0.34
N LEU A 190 4.64 -18.17 -0.50
CA LEU A 190 3.23 -18.18 -0.90
C LEU A 190 3.07 -18.81 -2.29
N PHE A 191 1.86 -19.24 -2.64
CA PHE A 191 1.59 -19.92 -3.89
C PHE A 191 1.81 -19.01 -5.10
N PHE A 192 1.18 -17.83 -5.14
CA PHE A 192 1.26 -16.92 -6.29
C PHE A 192 2.48 -16.02 -6.27
N THR A 193 2.84 -15.46 -5.11
CA THR A 193 3.91 -14.47 -4.98
C THR A 193 5.26 -15.10 -4.64
N GLY A 194 5.34 -16.43 -4.53
CA GLY A 194 6.58 -17.13 -4.20
C GLY A 194 7.11 -16.72 -2.82
N ASN A 195 8.43 -16.64 -2.68
CA ASN A 195 9.05 -16.08 -1.48
C ASN A 195 8.65 -14.61 -1.34
N THR A 196 7.93 -14.31 -0.27
CA THR A 196 7.30 -13.02 -0.04
C THR A 196 7.69 -12.48 1.33
N VAL A 197 8.01 -11.19 1.38
CA VAL A 197 8.15 -10.41 2.61
C VAL A 197 7.06 -9.33 2.60
N ILE A 198 6.39 -9.12 3.74
CA ILE A 198 5.50 -7.97 3.96
C ILE A 198 6.00 -7.23 5.20
N LEU A 199 6.18 -5.92 5.06
CA LEU A 199 6.47 -5.02 6.17
C LEU A 199 5.22 -4.20 6.50
N ASP A 200 4.92 -4.09 7.79
CA ASP A 200 4.01 -3.12 8.38
C ASP A 200 4.80 -1.88 8.77
N HIS A 201 4.44 -0.73 8.22
CA HIS A 201 5.03 0.57 8.52
C HIS A 201 4.19 1.36 9.54
N GLY A 202 3.13 0.77 10.09
CA GLY A 202 2.20 1.45 10.96
C GLY A 202 1.11 2.19 10.19
N LEU A 203 0.10 2.69 10.89
CA LEU A 203 -1.03 3.46 10.34
C LEU A 203 -1.76 2.79 9.14
N GLY A 204 -1.66 1.45 9.03
CA GLY A 204 -2.21 0.68 7.93
C GLY A 204 -1.41 0.77 6.61
N VAL A 205 -0.16 1.25 6.65
CA VAL A 205 0.74 1.32 5.50
C VAL A 205 1.62 0.06 5.47
N TYR A 206 1.58 -0.67 4.35
CA TYR A 206 2.32 -1.91 4.17
C TYR A 206 3.11 -1.90 2.86
N SER A 207 4.29 -2.52 2.88
CA SER A 207 5.05 -2.86 1.66
C SER A 207 5.16 -4.37 1.49
N LEU A 208 5.07 -4.84 0.25
CA LEU A 208 5.21 -6.24 -0.13
C LEU A 208 6.34 -6.41 -1.15
N TYR A 209 7.16 -7.42 -0.96
CA TYR A 209 8.30 -7.79 -1.81
C TYR A 209 8.14 -9.26 -2.18
N ALA A 210 7.91 -9.54 -3.45
CA ALA A 210 7.57 -10.88 -3.93
C ALA A 210 8.57 -11.41 -4.95
N HIS A 211 8.38 -12.69 -5.29
CA HIS A 211 9.16 -13.45 -6.26
C HIS A 211 10.62 -13.65 -5.89
N LEU A 212 10.98 -13.43 -4.62
CA LEU A 212 12.36 -13.49 -4.15
C LEU A 212 12.98 -14.88 -4.39
N SER A 213 14.28 -14.93 -4.65
CA SER A 213 15.04 -16.19 -4.64
C SER A 213 15.40 -16.60 -3.22
N ARG A 214 15.60 -15.63 -2.33
CA ARG A 214 15.99 -15.83 -0.93
C ARG A 214 15.34 -14.77 -0.03
N ILE A 215 14.96 -15.17 1.18
CA ILE A 215 14.48 -14.30 2.24
C ILE A 215 15.53 -14.27 3.36
N ASP A 216 15.99 -13.08 3.74
CA ASP A 216 17.03 -12.88 4.75
C ASP A 216 16.49 -12.34 6.09
N VAL A 217 15.17 -12.15 6.20
CA VAL A 217 14.47 -11.67 7.41
C VAL A 217 13.43 -12.66 7.92
N LYS A 218 13.01 -12.49 9.18
CA LYS A 218 12.00 -13.34 9.83
C LYS A 218 10.82 -12.50 10.32
N ARG A 219 9.62 -13.10 10.33
CA ARG A 219 8.42 -12.48 10.91
C ARG A 219 8.69 -12.06 12.37
N GLY A 220 8.18 -10.89 12.73
CA GLY A 220 8.28 -10.26 14.06
C GLY A 220 9.44 -9.26 14.20
N VAL A 221 10.46 -9.35 13.33
CA VAL A 221 11.65 -8.50 13.39
C VAL A 221 11.32 -7.08 12.90
N MET A 222 11.87 -6.08 13.58
CA MET A 222 11.92 -4.70 13.08
C MET A 222 13.08 -4.56 12.10
N VAL A 223 12.83 -3.94 10.96
CA VAL A 223 13.87 -3.60 9.98
C VAL A 223 14.01 -2.09 9.88
N SER A 224 15.23 -1.63 9.65
CA SER A 224 15.49 -0.22 9.32
C SER A 224 15.25 0.03 7.83
N SER A 225 15.02 1.29 7.47
CA SER A 225 14.99 1.69 6.07
C SER A 225 16.32 1.35 5.38
N GLY A 226 16.25 0.87 4.14
CA GLY A 226 17.42 0.43 3.38
C GLY A 226 18.04 -0.89 3.86
N GLN A 227 17.49 -1.54 4.89
CA GLN A 227 17.99 -2.84 5.34
C GLN A 227 17.70 -3.93 4.29
N LEU A 228 18.67 -4.81 4.05
CA LEU A 228 18.51 -5.97 3.16
C LEU A 228 17.39 -6.91 3.68
N LEU A 229 16.44 -7.23 2.80
CA LEU A 229 15.33 -8.15 3.07
C LEU A 229 15.54 -9.53 2.46
N GLY A 230 16.31 -9.60 1.37
CA GLY A 230 16.50 -10.80 0.58
C GLY A 230 17.02 -10.48 -0.81
N LEU A 231 16.92 -11.45 -1.71
CA LEU A 231 17.41 -11.35 -3.09
C LEU A 231 16.27 -11.56 -4.08
N ALA A 232 16.24 -10.78 -5.15
CA ALA A 232 15.30 -10.94 -6.26
C ALA A 232 15.41 -12.33 -6.88
N GLY A 233 14.34 -12.79 -7.51
CA GLY A 233 14.29 -14.11 -8.13
C GLY A 233 13.09 -14.24 -9.06
N ALA A 234 12.68 -15.49 -9.25
CA ALA A 234 11.57 -15.86 -10.12
C ALA A 234 10.66 -16.93 -9.47
N THR A 235 10.41 -16.82 -8.15
CA THR A 235 9.53 -17.78 -7.46
C THR A 235 8.05 -17.41 -7.60
N GLY A 236 7.17 -18.40 -7.69
CA GLY A 236 5.72 -18.17 -7.84
C GLY A 236 5.30 -17.91 -9.30
N ARG A 237 4.23 -17.16 -9.50
CA ARG A 237 3.64 -16.89 -10.82
C ARG A 237 4.35 -15.73 -11.50
N VAL A 238 5.40 -16.05 -12.26
CA VAL A 238 6.22 -15.09 -13.00
C VAL A 238 6.57 -15.61 -14.39
N THR A 239 6.99 -14.70 -15.28
CA THR A 239 7.54 -15.04 -16.61
C THR A 239 9.07 -14.99 -16.64
N GLY A 240 9.70 -14.42 -15.62
CA GLY A 240 11.14 -14.28 -15.48
C GLY A 240 11.51 -13.51 -14.21
N PRO A 241 12.82 -13.38 -13.92
CA PRO A 241 13.29 -12.68 -12.73
C PRO A 241 12.90 -11.19 -12.72
N HIS A 242 12.34 -10.74 -11.61
CA HIS A 242 12.04 -9.34 -11.30
C HIS A 242 11.72 -9.19 -9.81
N LEU A 243 11.59 -7.96 -9.32
CA LEU A 243 10.92 -7.69 -8.05
C LEU A 243 9.49 -7.23 -8.32
N HIS A 244 8.51 -7.93 -7.77
CA HIS A 244 7.18 -7.34 -7.59
C HIS A 244 7.13 -6.59 -6.27
N TRP A 245 6.99 -5.27 -6.35
CA TRP A 245 6.90 -4.37 -5.20
C TRP A 245 5.48 -3.81 -5.08
N GLY A 246 4.77 -4.20 -4.03
CA GLY A 246 3.42 -3.73 -3.74
C GLY A 246 3.40 -2.77 -2.56
N MET A 247 2.49 -1.79 -2.60
CA MET A 247 2.13 -0.98 -1.43
C MET A 247 0.65 -1.12 -1.16
N ARG A 248 0.29 -1.15 0.13
CA ARG A 248 -1.09 -1.00 0.59
C ARG A 248 -1.20 0.07 1.64
N VAL A 249 -2.30 0.81 1.59
CA VAL A 249 -2.58 1.91 2.52
C VAL A 249 -4.02 1.75 3.00
N GLN A 250 -4.18 1.45 4.28
CA GLN A 250 -5.43 1.00 4.92
C GLN A 250 -6.16 -0.09 4.11
N GLY A 251 -5.40 -1.05 3.58
CA GLY A 251 -5.90 -2.16 2.77
C GLY A 251 -6.12 -1.85 1.29
N ALA A 252 -6.17 -0.59 0.88
CA ALA A 252 -6.26 -0.19 -0.52
C ALA A 252 -4.97 -0.53 -1.27
N ARG A 253 -5.10 -1.03 -2.51
CA ARG A 253 -3.97 -1.25 -3.43
C ARG A 253 -3.61 0.07 -4.08
N VAL A 254 -2.40 0.55 -3.83
CA VAL A 254 -1.92 1.83 -4.33
C VAL A 254 -0.62 1.66 -5.11
N ASP A 255 -0.41 2.57 -6.06
CA ASP A 255 0.83 2.68 -6.81
C ASP A 255 1.98 3.00 -5.84
N PRO A 256 2.98 2.12 -5.71
CA PRO A 256 4.09 2.34 -4.79
C PRO A 256 4.79 3.68 -4.98
N PHE A 257 4.85 4.18 -6.20
CA PHE A 257 5.54 5.43 -6.51
C PHE A 257 4.81 6.65 -5.94
N THR A 258 3.49 6.58 -5.73
CA THR A 258 2.75 7.69 -5.09
C THR A 258 3.18 7.90 -3.64
N LEU A 259 3.60 6.86 -2.92
CA LEU A 259 4.18 7.01 -1.58
C LEU A 259 5.62 7.53 -1.59
N VAL A 260 6.40 7.23 -2.62
CA VAL A 260 7.77 7.78 -2.78
C VAL A 260 7.73 9.28 -3.07
N GLU A 261 6.65 9.76 -3.67
CA GLU A 261 6.43 11.19 -3.92
C GLU A 261 5.98 11.95 -2.68
N ILE A 262 5.40 11.27 -1.69
CA ILE A 262 4.99 11.85 -0.41
C ILE A 262 6.25 12.16 0.44
N GLY A 263 6.34 13.40 0.92
CA GLY A 263 7.44 13.85 1.78
C GLY A 263 8.75 14.21 1.05
N LYS A 264 8.71 14.37 -0.27
CA LYS A 264 9.76 15.08 -1.02
C LYS A 264 9.73 16.58 -0.79
#